data_AF-A0A844GKJ2-F1
#
_entry.id   AF-A0A844GKJ2-F1
#
_cell.length_a   1.000
_cell.length_b   1.000
_cell.length_c   1.000
_cell.angle_alpha   90.00
_cell.angle_beta   90.00
_cell.angle_gamma   90.00
#
_symmetry.space_group_name_H-M   'P 1'
#
loop_
_entity.id
_entity.type
_entity.pdbx_description
1 polymer ?
#
loop_
_entity_poly.entity_id
_entity_poly.type
_entity_poly.pdbx_seq_one_letter_code
_entity_poly.pdbx_strand_id
1 'polypeptide(L)'
;MLADISSVDAIYIVCGRTDMRKSIDGLCAIIQEQFSMEIDHALFLFCGRKCDRIKAILKEPDGIVMIYKRLTAQGSYRWPRNKSEVRNLTWREFDWLMSGIDIEQPKAIKAT
;
A
#
# COMPACT_ATOMS: atom_id res chain seq x y z
N MET A 1 -18.62 3.11 -7.25
CA MET A 1 -18.50 3.42 -5.81
C MET A 1 -17.18 4.16 -5.64
N LEU A 2 -17.11 5.25 -4.88
CA LEU A 2 -15.85 5.98 -4.67
C LEU A 2 -14.86 5.12 -3.89
N ALA A 3 -13.61 5.06 -4.34
CA ALA A 3 -12.54 4.27 -3.73
C ALA A 3 -12.81 2.75 -3.75
N ASP A 4 -13.47 2.24 -4.79
CA ASP A 4 -13.71 0.81 -4.95
C ASP A 4 -12.42 0.09 -5.35
N ILE A 5 -11.80 -0.59 -4.37
CA ILE A 5 -10.58 -1.34 -4.60
C ILE A 5 -10.82 -2.74 -5.17
N SER A 6 -12.07 -3.20 -5.27
CA SER A 6 -12.35 -4.59 -5.69
C SER A 6 -12.02 -4.87 -7.15
N SER A 7 -11.90 -3.82 -7.97
CA SER A 7 -11.63 -3.87 -9.40
C SER A 7 -10.16 -3.64 -9.77
N VAL A 8 -9.25 -3.52 -8.80
CA VAL A 8 -7.82 -3.33 -9.09
C VAL A 8 -7.17 -4.62 -9.55
N ASP A 9 -6.32 -4.53 -10.57
CA ASP A 9 -5.56 -5.65 -11.11
C ASP A 9 -4.36 -6.02 -10.23
N ALA A 10 -3.84 -5.03 -9.49
CA ALA A 10 -2.67 -5.20 -8.64
C ALA A 10 -2.72 -4.33 -7.38
N ILE A 11 -2.06 -4.82 -6.32
CA ILE A 11 -1.90 -4.09 -5.06
C ILE A 11 -0.40 -3.98 -4.81
N TYR A 12 0.14 -2.77 -4.86
CA TYR A 12 1.54 -2.53 -4.61
C TYR A 12 1.76 -1.98 -3.21
N ILE A 13 2.73 -2.52 -2.50
CA ILE A 13 3.26 -1.95 -1.27
C ILE A 13 4.58 -1.26 -1.55
N VAL A 14 4.67 0.03 -1.27
CA VAL A 14 5.93 0.78 -1.31
C VAL A 14 6.67 0.50 0.00
N CYS A 15 7.74 -0.28 -0.09
CA CYS A 15 8.50 -0.71 1.07
C CYS A 15 9.30 0.46 1.67
N GLY A 16 9.75 0.28 2.91
CA GLY A 16 10.53 1.29 3.62
C GLY A 16 9.66 2.34 4.29
N ARG A 17 10.04 3.62 4.15
CA ARG A 17 9.40 4.74 4.84
C ARG A 17 9.05 5.83 3.85
N THR A 18 7.78 6.19 3.80
CA THR A 18 7.29 7.32 3.00
C THR A 18 7.09 8.55 3.88
N ASP A 19 7.41 9.73 3.35
CA ASP A 19 7.02 11.00 3.98
C ASP A 19 5.51 11.20 3.83
N MET A 20 4.77 10.87 4.88
CA MET A 20 3.31 10.91 4.89
C MET A 20 2.72 12.33 4.89
N ARG A 21 3.55 13.39 4.84
CA ARG A 21 3.09 14.77 4.61
C ARG A 21 2.75 15.03 3.14
N LYS A 22 3.26 14.21 2.22
CA LYS A 22 2.93 14.30 0.79
C LYS A 22 1.44 14.03 0.55
N SER A 23 0.80 14.89 -0.26
CA SER A 23 -0.56 14.68 -0.77
C SER A 23 -0.53 13.82 -2.04
N ILE A 24 -1.64 13.77 -2.78
CA ILE A 24 -1.81 13.00 -4.02
C ILE A 24 -0.59 13.16 -4.95
N ASP A 25 -0.32 14.38 -5.45
CA ASP A 25 0.74 14.59 -6.45
C ASP A 25 2.12 14.15 -5.97
N GLY A 26 2.42 14.41 -4.69
CA GLY A 26 3.70 14.00 -4.11
C GLY A 26 3.84 12.49 -3.95
N LEU A 27 2.73 11.76 -3.74
CA LEU A 27 2.74 10.29 -3.71
C LEU A 27 2.76 9.71 -5.12
N CYS A 28 2.04 10.31 -6.07
CA CYS A 28 2.10 9.95 -7.50
C CYS A 28 3.52 10.11 -8.06
N ALA A 29 4.21 11.20 -7.73
CA ALA A 29 5.60 11.43 -8.11
C ALA A 29 6.53 10.31 -7.60
N ILE A 30 6.29 9.77 -6.40
CA ILE A 30 7.06 8.61 -5.91
C ILE A 30 6.84 7.38 -6.81
N ILE A 31 5.59 7.10 -7.20
CA ILE A 31 5.25 5.95 -8.06
C ILE A 31 5.94 6.07 -9.42
N GLN A 32 5.83 7.24 -10.03
CA GLN A 32 6.32 7.49 -11.39
C GLN A 32 7.84 7.67 -11.44
N GLU A 33 8.41 8.48 -10.54
CA GLU A 33 9.83 8.86 -10.61
C GLU A 33 10.75 7.82 -9.97
N GLN A 34 10.34 7.18 -8.87
CA GLN A 34 11.22 6.25 -8.14
C GLN A 34 11.07 4.81 -8.61
N PHE A 35 9.86 4.41 -9.03
CA PHE A 35 9.58 3.04 -9.44
C PHE A 35 9.29 2.89 -10.94
N SER A 36 9.15 3.99 -11.68
CA SER A 36 8.83 3.98 -13.11
C SER A 36 7.56 3.16 -13.42
N MET A 37 6.55 3.30 -12.55
CA MET A 37 5.27 2.60 -12.66
C MET A 37 4.12 3.55 -12.99
N GLU A 38 3.12 3.03 -13.67
CA GLU A 38 1.85 3.71 -13.88
C GLU A 38 0.86 3.43 -12.75
N ILE A 39 -0.05 4.37 -12.50
CA ILE A 39 -1.06 4.30 -11.42
C ILE A 39 -2.34 3.59 -11.89
N ASP A 40 -2.49 3.41 -13.20
CA ASP A 40 -3.67 2.80 -13.80
C ASP A 40 -3.92 1.38 -13.28
N HIS A 41 -5.18 1.11 -12.94
CA HIS A 41 -5.70 -0.19 -12.50
C HIS A 41 -5.00 -0.81 -11.27
N ALA A 42 -4.27 -0.01 -10.47
CA ALA A 42 -3.54 -0.53 -9.31
C ALA A 42 -3.73 0.32 -8.05
N LEU A 43 -3.60 -0.34 -6.89
CA LEU A 43 -3.62 0.29 -5.58
C LEU A 43 -2.21 0.40 -5.02
N PHE A 44 -1.71 1.61 -4.78
CA PHE A 44 -0.37 1.83 -4.20
C PHE A 44 -0.46 2.22 -2.73
N LEU A 45 0.11 1.40 -1.85
CA LEU A 45 0.08 1.56 -0.41
C LEU A 45 1.38 2.19 0.10
N PHE A 46 1.25 3.19 0.97
CA PHE A 46 2.34 3.93 1.58
C PHE A 46 2.21 3.93 3.09
N CYS A 47 3.35 3.89 3.77
CA CYS A 47 3.40 3.96 5.21
C CYS A 47 4.55 4.82 5.73
N GLY A 48 4.26 5.57 6.80
CA GLY A 48 5.23 6.43 7.45
C GLY A 48 6.00 5.71 8.55
N ARG A 49 6.94 6.44 9.18
CA ARG A 49 7.80 5.92 10.26
C ARG A 49 7.04 5.31 11.44
N LYS A 50 5.87 5.85 11.79
CA LYS A 50 5.07 5.38 12.93
C LYS A 50 4.33 4.07 12.66
N CYS A 51 4.19 3.68 11.41
CA CYS A 51 3.46 2.48 10.98
C CYS A 51 2.03 2.36 11.56
N ASP A 52 1.41 3.47 11.94
CA ASP A 52 0.07 3.56 12.53
C ASP A 52 -1.00 3.99 11.51
N ARG A 53 -0.58 4.27 10.27
CA ARG A 53 -1.43 4.78 9.20
C ARG A 53 -0.94 4.33 7.83
N ILE A 54 -1.90 4.15 6.92
CA ILE A 54 -1.69 3.85 5.52
C ILE A 54 -2.32 4.95 4.69
N LYS A 55 -1.61 5.41 3.66
CA LYS A 55 -2.21 6.11 2.52
C LYS A 55 -2.25 5.14 1.35
N ALA A 56 -3.35 5.12 0.61
CA ALA A 56 -3.45 4.37 -0.62
C ALA A 56 -3.82 5.32 -1.76
N ILE A 57 -3.11 5.21 -2.90
CA ILE A 57 -3.43 5.93 -4.13
C ILE A 57 -4.12 4.96 -5.08
N LEU A 58 -5.24 5.40 -5.64
CA LEU A 58 -6.03 4.69 -6.64
C LEU A 58 -6.44 5.70 -7.73
N LYS A 59 -6.24 5.35 -9.00
CA LYS A 59 -6.76 6.14 -10.13
C LYS A 59 -8.14 5.63 -10.52
N GLU A 60 -9.08 6.55 -10.60
CA GLU A 60 -10.43 6.34 -11.14
C GLU A 60 -10.55 7.03 -12.52
N PRO A 61 -11.59 6.73 -13.33
CA PRO A 61 -11.71 7.31 -14.67
C PRO A 61 -11.72 8.85 -14.70
N ASP A 62 -12.23 9.50 -13.66
CA ASP A 62 -12.40 10.95 -13.55
C ASP A 62 -11.42 11.61 -12.56
N GLY A 63 -10.51 10.85 -11.93
CA GLY A 63 -9.59 11.44 -10.97
C GLY A 63 -8.68 10.46 -10.23
N ILE A 64 -8.01 10.97 -9.20
CA ILE A 64 -7.17 10.17 -8.31
C ILE A 64 -7.74 10.28 -6.90
N VAL A 65 -7.94 9.13 -6.28
CA VAL A 65 -8.44 9.01 -4.92
C VAL A 65 -7.29 8.64 -3.99
N MET A 66 -7.25 9.30 -2.83
CA MET A 66 -6.36 8.94 -1.74
C MET A 66 -7.16 8.44 -0.55
N ILE A 67 -7.01 7.16 -0.22
CA ILE A 67 -7.58 6.57 0.99
C ILE A 67 -6.59 6.80 2.14
N TYR A 68 -7.06 7.34 3.26
CA TYR A 68 -6.25 7.53 4.47
C TYR A 68 -6.83 6.70 5.62
N LYS A 69 -6.13 5.61 5.99
CA LYS A 69 -6.53 4.72 7.07
C LYS A 69 -5.59 4.88 8.26
N ARG A 70 -6.12 5.32 9.41
CA ARG A 70 -5.37 5.42 10.67
C ARG A 70 -5.89 4.38 11.67
N LEU A 71 -4.99 3.66 12.33
CA LEU A 71 -5.34 2.77 13.43
C LEU A 71 -5.90 3.58 14.61
N THR A 72 -7.01 3.13 15.17
CA THR A 72 -7.63 3.68 16.39
C THR A 72 -7.23 2.90 17.63
N ALA A 73 -7.02 1.58 17.48
CA ALA A 73 -6.47 0.72 18.51
C ALA A 73 -4.94 0.86 18.60
N GLN A 74 -4.38 0.38 19.71
CA GLN A 74 -2.94 0.29 19.90
C GLN A 74 -2.35 -0.73 18.93
N GLY A 75 -1.23 -0.38 18.28
CA GLY A 75 -0.54 -1.27 17.36
C GLY A 75 0.14 -0.54 16.21
N SER A 76 0.69 -1.32 15.30
CA SER A 76 1.29 -0.84 14.05
C SER A 76 1.19 -1.91 12.98
N TYR A 77 1.10 -1.48 11.72
CA TYR A 77 1.20 -2.36 10.57
C TYR A 77 2.60 -2.98 10.48
N ARG A 78 2.66 -4.26 10.12
CA ARG A 78 3.91 -4.98 9.82
C ARG A 78 4.38 -4.60 8.42
N TRP A 79 5.01 -3.42 8.33
CA TRP A 79 5.45 -2.85 7.06
C TRP A 79 6.85 -3.37 6.67
N PRO A 80 7.06 -3.85 5.42
CA PRO A 80 8.38 -4.24 4.93
C PRO A 80 9.29 -3.02 4.88
N ARG A 81 10.53 -3.15 5.39
CA ARG A 81 11.44 -2.01 5.62
C ARG A 81 12.54 -1.84 4.58
N ASN A 82 12.57 -2.66 3.54
CA ASN A 82 13.52 -2.47 2.47
C ASN A 82 13.19 -1.18 1.69
N LYS A 83 14.09 -0.20 1.70
CA LYS A 83 13.75 1.18 1.29
C LYS A 83 13.59 1.39 -0.22
N SER A 84 14.09 0.46 -1.03
CA SER A 84 14.19 0.65 -2.48
C SER A 84 13.32 -0.33 -3.26
N GLU A 85 12.33 -0.94 -2.61
CA GLU A 85 11.50 -1.97 -3.22
C GLU A 85 10.04 -1.54 -3.26
N VAL A 86 9.39 -1.83 -4.38
CA VAL A 86 7.95 -1.92 -4.50
C VAL A 86 7.62 -3.39 -4.71
N ARG A 87 6.64 -3.91 -3.97
CA ARG A 87 6.25 -5.32 -4.05
C ARG A 87 4.78 -5.41 -4.43
N ASN A 88 4.48 -6.30 -5.39
CA ASN A 88 3.10 -6.69 -5.67
C ASN A 88 2.62 -7.64 -4.56
N LEU A 89 1.46 -7.34 -3.99
CA LEU A 89 0.79 -8.14 -2.98
C LEU A 89 -0.33 -8.94 -3.62
N THR A 90 -0.44 -10.19 -3.20
CA THR A 90 -1.68 -10.95 -3.34
C THR A 90 -2.76 -10.35 -2.43
N TRP A 91 -4.04 -10.59 -2.77
CA TRP A 91 -5.17 -10.23 -1.91
C TRP A 91 -5.06 -10.80 -0.50
N ARG A 92 -4.48 -12.00 -0.34
CA ARG A 92 -4.25 -12.63 0.96
C ARG A 92 -3.19 -11.89 1.79
N GLU A 93 -2.09 -11.48 1.18
CA GLU A 93 -1.07 -10.67 1.86
C GLU A 93 -1.61 -9.28 2.22
N PHE A 94 -2.45 -8.70 1.34
CA PHE A 94 -3.16 -7.47 1.64
C PHE A 94 -4.09 -7.61 2.86
N ASP A 95 -4.88 -8.70 2.93
CA ASP A 95 -5.74 -8.98 4.08
C ASP A 95 -4.95 -9.15 5.39
N TRP A 96 -3.84 -9.89 5.34
CA TRP A 96 -2.91 -10.00 6.47
C TRP A 96 -2.40 -8.63 6.92
N LEU A 97 -1.94 -7.80 5.99
CA LEU A 97 -1.49 -6.45 6.29
C LEU A 97 -2.61 -5.62 6.94
N MET A 98 -3.83 -5.68 6.40
CA MET A 98 -4.99 -4.97 6.93
C MET A 98 -5.38 -5.43 8.33
N SER A 99 -5.06 -6.68 8.68
CA SER A 99 -5.23 -7.31 9.99
C SER A 99 -4.04 -7.12 10.94
N GLY A 100 -2.98 -6.40 10.52
CA GLY A 100 -1.77 -6.18 11.32
C GLY A 100 -0.83 -7.40 11.39
N ILE A 101 -1.07 -8.41 10.56
CA ILE A 101 -0.25 -9.61 10.41
C ILE A 101 0.88 -9.32 9.42
N ASP A 102 2.01 -10.02 9.55
CA ASP A 102 3.12 -9.91 8.60
C ASP A 102 2.72 -10.40 7.22
N ILE A 103 3.11 -9.68 6.16
CA ILE A 103 2.85 -10.09 4.78
C ILE A 103 3.71 -11.31 4.41
N GLU A 104 4.84 -11.52 5.09
CA GLU A 104 5.67 -12.71 4.94
C GLU A 104 5.34 -13.72 6.02
N GLN A 105 4.87 -14.89 5.60
CA GLN A 105 4.52 -15.99 6.49
C GLN A 105 5.41 -17.21 6.20
N PRO A 106 6.71 -17.19 6.57
CA PRO A 106 7.65 -18.27 6.26
C PRO A 106 7.28 -19.60 6.95
N LYS A 107 6.54 -19.52 8.06
CA LYS A 107 6.05 -20.69 8.82
C LYS A 107 4.67 -21.18 8.38
N ALA A 108 4.00 -20.48 7.46
CA ALA A 108 2.71 -20.94 6.97
C ALA A 108 2.89 -22.20 6.12
N ILE A 109 1.99 -23.17 6.31
CA ILE A 109 1.90 -24.33 5.43
C ILE A 109 1.50 -23.82 4.06
N LYS A 110 2.38 -24.01 3.08
CA LYS A 110 2.11 -23.70 1.68
C LYS A 110 1.39 -24.89 1.08
N ALA A 111 0.19 -24.67 0.56
CA ALA A 111 -0.41 -25.63 -0.36
C ALA A 111 0.53 -25.74 -1.56
N THR A 112 0.89 -26.97 -1.94
CA THR A 112 1.68 -27.25 -3.14
C THR A 112 0.82 -27.02 -4.37
#